data_AF-A0A218PBD1-F1
#
_entry.id   AF-A0A218PBD1-F1
#
_cell.length_a   1.000
_cell.length_b   1.000
_cell.length_c   1.000
_cell.angle_alpha   90.00
_cell.angle_beta   90.00
_cell.angle_gamma   90.00
#
_symmetry.space_group_name_H-M   'P 1'
#
loop_
_entity.id
_entity.type
_entity.pdbx_description
1 polymer ?
#
loop_
_entity_poly.entity_id
_entity_poly.type
_entity_poly.pdbx_seq_one_letter_code
_entity_poly.pdbx_strand_id
1 'polypeptide(L)'
;MKLEVLSRKDMNALSRELSRAGIMNRTREEVTSEVLHYVVVRGTYDELVEKAGNVEPLQWSLEGVRVSFERMMENWKPGEAKEPEELLEEGDPERISVLTALMESGFVVEEEGGLLLTGNPLLDDLRLELHFPLSEIEDYLEELEERFETEMITEYNMEKRYFVEVIEVEGELIERALDVAGDYATEESIVEAMFEGIARSVLADTILKLAEKYRRKNELIKALMEMEPLVAEGKSGRVNVYFDEDALFDFLRDLQTLGYLKVKGNRIWV
;
A
#
# COMPACT_ATOMS: atom_id res chain seq x y z
N MET A 1 3.45 16.85 -6.39
CA MET A 1 4.18 15.59 -6.27
C MET A 1 4.28 15.25 -4.81
N LYS A 2 3.67 14.15 -4.36
CA LYS A 2 3.67 13.72 -2.95
C LYS A 2 4.59 12.51 -2.76
N LEU A 3 5.53 12.60 -1.81
CA LEU A 3 6.50 11.55 -1.51
C LEU A 3 6.26 11.01 -0.09
N GLU A 4 5.86 9.74 0.02
CA GLU A 4 5.69 9.02 1.27
C GLU A 4 7.02 8.50 1.81
N VAL A 5 7.24 8.66 3.11
CA VAL A 5 8.44 8.19 3.81
C VAL A 5 8.05 7.41 5.06
N LEU A 6 8.92 6.48 5.47
CA LEU A 6 8.63 5.54 6.56
C LEU A 6 8.60 6.19 7.95
N SER A 7 9.20 7.38 8.10
CA SER A 7 9.27 8.03 9.41
C SER A 7 9.27 9.55 9.35
N ARG A 8 8.83 10.17 10.46
CA ARG A 8 8.98 11.63 10.68
C ARG A 8 10.43 12.09 10.55
N LYS A 9 11.41 11.25 10.91
CA LYS A 9 12.84 11.60 10.84
C LYS A 9 13.25 11.75 9.38
N ASP A 10 12.83 10.80 8.55
CA ASP A 10 13.14 10.79 7.11
C ASP A 10 12.41 11.91 6.40
N MET A 11 11.15 12.20 6.78
CA MET A 11 10.40 13.36 6.28
C MET A 11 11.16 14.67 6.49
N ASN A 12 11.67 14.88 7.71
CA ASN A 12 12.44 16.07 8.04
C ASN A 12 13.83 16.08 7.38
N ALA A 13 14.43 14.92 7.14
CA ALA A 13 15.70 14.81 6.41
C ALA A 13 15.50 15.18 4.93
N LEU A 14 14.60 14.48 4.25
CA LEU A 14 14.24 14.71 2.85
C LEU A 14 13.86 16.17 2.59
N SER A 15 12.97 16.76 3.40
CA SER A 15 12.58 18.17 3.27
C SER A 15 13.78 19.12 3.31
N ARG A 16 14.74 18.88 4.21
CA ARG A 16 15.97 19.68 4.32
C ARG A 16 16.88 19.51 3.10
N GLU A 17 17.01 18.30 2.58
CA GLU A 17 17.84 18.05 1.40
C GLU A 17 17.25 18.69 0.14
N LEU A 18 15.94 18.55 -0.07
CA LEU A 18 15.21 19.23 -1.13
C LEU A 18 15.38 20.76 -1.04
N SER A 19 15.21 21.35 0.15
CA SER A 19 15.43 22.79 0.32
C SER A 19 16.88 23.22 0.06
N ARG A 20 17.88 22.41 0.41
CA ARG A 20 19.29 22.67 0.07
C ARG A 20 19.54 22.60 -1.44
N ALA A 21 18.82 21.74 -2.15
CA ALA A 21 18.83 21.66 -3.60
C ALA A 21 18.03 22.77 -4.29
N GLY A 22 17.40 23.68 -3.51
CA GLY A 22 16.59 24.78 -4.03
C GLY A 22 15.17 24.39 -4.45
N ILE A 23 14.69 23.22 -4.03
CA ILE A 23 13.38 22.66 -4.40
C ILE A 23 12.34 23.05 -3.35
N MET A 24 11.30 23.75 -3.77
CA MET A 24 10.18 24.14 -2.91
C MET A 24 9.37 22.91 -2.49
N ASN A 25 9.28 22.68 -1.18
CA ASN A 25 8.58 21.55 -0.61
C ASN A 25 7.88 21.93 0.71
N ARG A 26 6.95 21.08 1.14
CA ARG A 26 6.31 21.16 2.46
C ARG A 26 6.13 19.77 3.07
N THR A 27 6.35 19.66 4.37
CA THR A 27 6.08 18.43 5.13
C THR A 27 4.60 18.34 5.48
N ARG A 28 4.04 17.13 5.38
CA ARG A 28 2.66 16.86 5.76
C ARG A 28 2.56 15.53 6.49
N GLU A 29 1.77 15.51 7.55
CA GLU A 29 1.45 14.30 8.30
C GLU A 29 -0.03 14.04 8.15
N GLU A 30 -0.40 12.80 7.84
CA GLU A 30 -1.80 12.39 7.70
C GLU A 30 -2.04 11.18 8.60
N VAL A 31 -3.21 11.16 9.23
CA VAL A 31 -3.68 9.96 9.92
C VAL A 31 -4.53 9.21 8.91
N THR A 32 -4.09 8.01 8.55
CA THR A 32 -4.85 7.10 7.72
C THR A 32 -5.43 6.01 8.60
N SER A 33 -6.60 5.53 8.25
CA SER A 33 -7.17 4.37 8.90
C SER A 33 -7.64 3.36 7.88
N GLU A 34 -7.42 2.10 8.18
CA GLU A 34 -7.90 0.96 7.42
C GLU A 34 -8.81 0.12 8.32
N VAL A 35 -9.90 -0.36 7.73
CA VAL A 35 -10.81 -1.29 8.41
C VAL A 35 -10.73 -2.61 7.67
N LEU A 36 -10.26 -3.64 8.36
CA LEU A 36 -10.15 -4.99 7.82
C LEU A 36 -11.19 -5.86 8.50
N HIS A 37 -11.90 -6.64 7.71
CA HIS A 37 -12.90 -7.58 8.19
C HIS A 37 -12.45 -8.99 7.87
N TYR A 38 -12.38 -9.82 8.89
CA TYR A 38 -12.04 -11.22 8.80
C TYR A 38 -13.16 -12.06 9.36
N VAL A 39 -13.34 -13.25 8.81
CA VAL A 39 -14.10 -14.31 9.47
C VAL A 39 -13.11 -15.37 9.90
N VAL A 40 -13.22 -15.72 11.17
CA VAL A 40 -12.44 -16.77 11.79
C VAL A 40 -13.27 -18.03 11.83
N VAL A 41 -12.69 -19.12 11.33
CA VAL A 41 -13.26 -20.46 11.37
C VAL A 41 -12.41 -21.32 12.29
N ARG A 42 -13.04 -21.96 13.29
CA ARG A 42 -12.34 -22.80 14.28
C ARG A 42 -12.81 -24.24 14.25
N GLY A 43 -11.88 -25.17 14.46
CA GLY A 43 -12.16 -26.59 14.57
C GLY A 43 -10.88 -27.42 14.62
N THR A 44 -11.00 -28.72 14.91
CA THR A 44 -9.88 -29.63 14.64
C THR A 44 -9.68 -29.78 13.14
N TYR A 45 -8.46 -30.07 12.69
CA TYR A 45 -8.18 -30.22 11.26
C TYR A 45 -9.12 -31.24 10.60
N ASP A 46 -9.37 -32.39 11.25
CA ASP A 46 -10.27 -33.42 10.72
C ASP A 46 -11.73 -32.92 10.59
N GLU A 47 -12.25 -32.23 11.62
CA GLU A 47 -13.59 -31.61 11.56
C GLU A 47 -13.70 -30.57 10.45
N LEU A 48 -12.64 -29.76 10.26
CA LEU A 48 -12.61 -28.73 9.23
C LEU A 48 -12.63 -29.34 7.83
N VAL A 49 -11.83 -30.39 7.60
CA VAL A 49 -11.80 -31.14 6.34
C VAL A 49 -13.14 -31.82 6.06
N GLU A 50 -13.75 -32.47 7.05
CA GLU A 50 -15.03 -33.17 6.87
C GLU A 50 -16.15 -32.20 6.47
N LYS A 51 -16.18 -31.00 7.08
CA LYS A 51 -17.27 -30.02 6.91
C LYS A 51 -17.01 -28.99 5.82
N ALA A 52 -15.79 -28.89 5.28
CA ALA A 52 -15.40 -27.86 4.31
C ALA A 52 -16.32 -27.82 3.08
N GLY A 53 -16.89 -28.97 2.69
CA GLY A 53 -17.86 -29.06 1.60
C GLY A 53 -17.32 -28.46 0.31
N ASN A 54 -17.95 -27.41 -0.22
CA ASN A 54 -17.52 -26.72 -1.45
C ASN A 54 -16.95 -25.31 -1.19
N VAL A 55 -16.60 -24.98 0.06
CA VAL A 55 -16.00 -23.69 0.40
C VAL A 55 -14.54 -23.68 -0.07
N GLU A 56 -14.31 -23.20 -1.29
CA GLU A 56 -13.02 -23.25 -1.97
C GLU A 56 -11.88 -22.57 -1.18
N PRO A 57 -12.06 -21.35 -0.60
CA PRO A 57 -11.01 -20.72 0.21
C PRO A 57 -10.58 -21.56 1.41
N LEU A 58 -11.56 -22.21 2.08
CA LEU A 58 -11.30 -23.08 3.22
C LEU A 58 -10.54 -24.35 2.79
N GLN A 59 -10.92 -24.97 1.66
CA GLN A 59 -10.20 -26.14 1.13
C GLN A 59 -8.74 -25.82 0.80
N TRP A 60 -8.48 -24.67 0.18
CA TRP A 60 -7.11 -24.24 -0.13
C TRP A 60 -6.29 -23.97 1.12
N SER A 61 -6.87 -23.29 2.11
CA SER A 61 -6.19 -23.03 3.38
C SER A 61 -5.89 -24.34 4.13
N LEU A 62 -6.81 -25.30 4.17
CA LEU A 62 -6.58 -26.61 4.79
C LEU A 62 -5.47 -27.41 4.10
N GLU A 63 -5.43 -27.41 2.77
CA GLU A 63 -4.34 -28.03 2.02
C GLU A 63 -3.00 -27.33 2.30
N GLY A 64 -3.00 -25.98 2.37
CA GLY A 64 -1.82 -25.20 2.76
C GLY A 64 -1.33 -25.54 4.16
N VAL A 65 -2.23 -25.62 5.14
CA VAL A 65 -1.94 -26.06 6.52
C VAL A 65 -1.33 -27.46 6.54
N ARG A 66 -1.86 -28.40 5.76
CA ARG A 66 -1.30 -29.76 5.67
C ARG A 66 0.13 -29.75 5.17
N VAL A 67 0.39 -29.03 4.07
CA VAL A 67 1.73 -28.89 3.50
C VAL A 67 2.69 -28.19 4.48
N SER A 68 2.24 -27.13 5.15
CA SER A 68 3.05 -26.41 6.13
C SER A 68 3.37 -27.27 7.35
N PHE A 69 2.42 -28.05 7.84
CA PHE A 69 2.64 -29.02 8.93
C PHE A 69 3.65 -30.10 8.53
N GLU A 70 3.47 -30.74 7.37
CA GLU A 70 4.38 -31.78 6.87
C GLU A 70 5.82 -31.25 6.78
N ARG A 71 6.01 -30.08 6.15
CA ARG A 71 7.33 -29.43 6.02
C ARG A 71 7.95 -29.07 7.37
N MET A 72 7.14 -28.59 8.30
CA MET A 72 7.61 -28.22 9.64
C MET A 72 8.09 -29.46 10.40
N MET A 73 7.29 -30.53 10.42
CA MET A 73 7.60 -31.78 11.11
C MET A 73 8.73 -32.59 10.46
N GLU A 74 8.91 -32.50 9.13
CA GLU A 74 10.07 -33.09 8.45
C GLU A 74 11.40 -32.54 8.95
N ASN A 75 11.42 -31.26 9.33
CA ASN A 75 12.61 -30.54 9.70
C ASN A 75 12.76 -30.31 11.21
N TRP A 76 11.77 -30.68 12.03
CA TRP A 76 11.76 -30.38 13.46
C TRP A 76 11.39 -31.61 14.28
N LYS A 77 12.35 -32.14 15.05
CA LYS A 77 12.18 -33.39 15.78
C LYS A 77 11.79 -33.16 17.24
N PRO A 78 11.07 -34.10 17.87
CA PRO A 78 10.77 -34.01 19.29
C PRO A 78 12.05 -33.91 20.14
N GLY A 79 12.09 -32.97 21.08
CA GLY A 79 13.24 -32.62 21.90
C GLY A 79 14.18 -31.58 21.29
N GLU A 80 13.90 -31.10 20.08
CA GLU A 80 14.68 -30.06 19.40
C GLU A 80 14.06 -28.68 19.65
N ALA A 81 14.90 -27.71 20.01
CA ALA A 81 14.52 -26.30 20.10
C ALA A 81 14.94 -25.56 18.82
N LYS A 82 14.06 -24.70 18.30
CA LYS A 82 14.31 -23.87 17.11
C LYS A 82 13.87 -22.45 17.35
N GLU A 83 14.58 -21.50 16.75
CA GLU A 83 14.16 -20.10 16.78
C GLU A 83 12.93 -19.88 15.88
N PRO A 84 12.04 -18.93 16.22
CA PRO A 84 10.86 -18.62 15.41
C PRO A 84 11.19 -18.31 13.95
N GLU A 85 12.30 -17.63 13.67
CA GLU A 85 12.74 -17.27 12.32
C GLU A 85 13.14 -18.49 11.46
N GLU A 86 13.48 -19.62 12.08
CA GLU A 86 13.73 -20.88 11.35
C GLU A 86 12.42 -21.63 11.03
N LEU A 87 11.39 -21.36 11.82
CA LEU A 87 10.09 -22.02 11.77
C LEU A 87 9.05 -21.23 10.98
N LEU A 88 9.25 -19.93 10.79
CA LEU A 88 8.33 -19.04 10.07
C LEU A 88 9.01 -18.51 8.81
N GLU A 89 8.23 -18.43 7.73
CA GLU A 89 8.63 -17.78 6.49
C GLU A 89 7.72 -16.55 6.32
N GLU A 90 8.29 -15.40 5.92
CA GLU A 90 7.51 -14.18 5.73
C GLU A 90 6.41 -14.41 4.68
N GLY A 91 5.16 -14.15 5.05
CA GLY A 91 4.01 -14.27 4.16
C GLY A 91 3.36 -15.65 4.07
N ASP A 92 3.64 -16.57 5.00
CA ASP A 92 3.00 -17.90 5.08
C ASP A 92 2.02 -17.97 6.29
N PRO A 93 0.75 -17.55 6.12
CA PRO A 93 -0.23 -17.52 7.21
C PRO A 93 -0.61 -18.93 7.71
N GLU A 94 -0.59 -19.93 6.83
CA GLU A 94 -0.88 -21.33 7.20
C GLU A 94 0.17 -21.86 8.18
N ARG A 95 1.45 -21.52 7.97
CA ARG A 95 2.54 -21.94 8.86
C ARG A 95 2.45 -21.29 10.24
N ILE A 96 1.98 -20.05 10.31
CA ILE A 96 1.65 -19.38 11.58
C ILE A 96 0.50 -20.11 12.27
N SER A 97 -0.58 -20.45 11.55
CA SER A 97 -1.72 -21.18 12.11
C SER A 97 -1.31 -22.54 12.69
N VAL A 98 -0.46 -23.30 11.97
CA VAL A 98 0.10 -24.57 12.46
C VAL A 98 0.91 -24.37 13.73
N LEU A 99 1.82 -23.39 13.76
CA LEU A 99 2.68 -23.17 14.92
C LEU A 99 1.85 -22.80 16.15
N THR A 100 0.87 -21.90 15.99
CA THR A 100 -0.06 -21.52 17.05
C THR A 100 -0.83 -22.73 17.57
N ALA A 101 -1.39 -23.56 16.68
CA ALA A 101 -2.12 -24.76 17.06
C ALA A 101 -1.25 -25.78 17.83
N LEU A 102 0.02 -25.92 17.45
CA LEU A 102 0.99 -26.76 18.17
C LEU A 102 1.29 -26.24 19.57
N MET A 103 1.45 -24.92 19.73
CA MET A 103 1.67 -24.27 21.02
C MET A 103 0.45 -24.41 21.92
N GLU A 104 -0.75 -24.12 21.41
CA GLU A 104 -2.00 -24.21 22.18
C GLU A 104 -2.33 -25.65 22.58
N SER A 105 -1.96 -26.62 21.74
CA SER A 105 -2.09 -28.05 22.03
C SER A 105 -0.99 -28.59 22.95
N GLY A 106 -0.03 -27.75 23.38
CA GLY A 106 1.05 -28.10 24.30
C GLY A 106 2.16 -28.96 23.69
N PHE A 107 2.17 -29.14 22.36
CA PHE A 107 3.24 -29.83 21.65
C PHE A 107 4.45 -28.94 21.47
N VAL A 108 4.30 -27.61 21.55
CA VAL A 108 5.41 -26.66 21.51
C VAL A 108 5.37 -25.79 22.76
N VAL A 109 6.53 -25.61 23.39
CA VAL A 109 6.72 -24.73 24.54
C VAL A 109 7.87 -23.76 24.31
N GLU A 110 7.73 -22.54 24.78
CA GLU A 110 8.78 -21.52 24.71
C GLU A 110 9.77 -21.72 25.86
N GLU A 111 11.06 -21.86 25.53
CA GLU A 111 12.18 -21.96 26.49
C GLU A 111 13.28 -20.93 26.15
N GLU A 112 14.27 -20.74 27.03
CA GLU A 112 15.38 -19.78 26.85
C GLU A 112 16.23 -19.97 25.57
N GLY A 113 16.01 -21.06 24.81
CA GLY A 113 16.68 -21.37 23.55
C GLY A 113 15.74 -21.54 22.35
N GLY A 114 14.53 -20.99 22.42
CA GLY A 114 13.55 -20.99 21.31
C GLY A 114 12.31 -21.83 21.60
N LEU A 115 11.62 -22.23 20.54
CA LEU A 115 10.44 -23.08 20.59
C LEU A 115 10.88 -24.54 20.63
N LEU A 116 10.50 -25.26 21.69
CA LEU A 116 10.82 -26.68 21.89
C LEU A 116 9.63 -27.56 21.51
N LEU A 117 9.82 -28.48 20.57
CA LEU A 117 8.82 -29.50 20.23
C LEU A 117 8.88 -30.64 21.26
N THR A 118 7.83 -30.83 22.05
CA THR A 118 7.80 -31.77 23.18
C THR A 118 7.34 -33.18 22.79
N GLY A 119 6.69 -33.34 21.64
CA GLY A 119 6.08 -34.59 21.21
C GLY A 119 5.94 -34.71 19.68
N ASN A 120 5.29 -35.78 19.23
CA ASN A 120 5.00 -36.01 17.81
C ASN A 120 3.50 -35.82 17.55
N PRO A 121 3.06 -34.58 17.27
CA PRO A 121 1.66 -34.25 17.05
C PRO A 121 1.11 -34.97 15.81
N LEU A 122 -0.20 -35.23 15.80
CA LEU A 122 -0.95 -35.59 14.61
C LEU A 122 -1.74 -34.37 14.17
N LEU A 123 -1.70 -34.04 12.87
CA LEU A 123 -2.39 -32.87 12.33
C LEU A 123 -3.90 -32.92 12.61
N ASP A 124 -4.51 -34.08 12.45
CA ASP A 124 -5.95 -34.32 12.66
C ASP A 124 -6.44 -33.90 14.05
N ASP A 125 -5.57 -33.99 15.07
CA ASP A 125 -5.87 -33.64 16.45
C ASP A 125 -5.66 -32.15 16.77
N LEU A 126 -5.02 -31.38 15.86
CA LEU A 126 -4.72 -29.97 16.10
C LEU A 126 -5.96 -29.11 15.88
N ARG A 127 -6.26 -28.27 16.87
CA ARG A 127 -7.28 -27.23 16.76
C ARG A 127 -6.71 -26.02 16.05
N LEU A 128 -7.28 -25.70 14.90
CA LEU A 128 -6.84 -24.61 14.04
C LEU A 128 -7.76 -23.41 14.17
N GLU A 129 -7.17 -22.25 14.00
CA GLU A 129 -7.85 -20.98 13.81
C GLU A 129 -7.44 -20.42 12.44
N LEU A 130 -8.39 -20.39 11.50
CA LEU A 130 -8.17 -19.93 10.14
C LEU A 130 -8.87 -18.59 9.93
N HIS A 131 -8.13 -17.62 9.42
CA HIS A 131 -8.60 -16.24 9.20
C HIS A 131 -8.79 -16.00 7.72
N PHE A 132 -10.01 -15.61 7.32
CA PHE A 132 -10.34 -15.32 5.93
C PHE A 132 -10.76 -13.86 5.78
N PRO A 133 -10.15 -13.07 4.87
CA PRO A 133 -10.68 -11.77 4.52
C PRO A 133 -12.13 -11.88 4.06
N LEU A 134 -13.02 -11.02 4.57
CA LEU A 134 -14.45 -11.09 4.26
C LEU A 134 -14.72 -11.04 2.73
N SER A 135 -13.91 -10.28 1.99
CA SER A 135 -14.00 -10.17 0.53
C SER A 135 -13.74 -11.48 -0.22
N GLU A 136 -13.04 -12.43 0.38
CA GLU A 136 -12.71 -13.72 -0.26
C GLU A 136 -13.78 -14.79 -0.01
N ILE A 137 -14.56 -14.63 1.05
CA ILE A 137 -15.53 -15.64 1.51
C ILE A 137 -16.98 -15.13 1.55
N GLU A 138 -17.24 -13.93 1.04
CA GLU A 138 -18.58 -13.30 1.04
C GLU A 138 -19.64 -14.25 0.46
N ASP A 139 -19.31 -14.92 -0.64
CA ASP A 139 -20.19 -15.89 -1.32
C ASP A 139 -20.43 -17.19 -0.54
N TYR A 140 -19.60 -17.49 0.46
CA TYR A 140 -19.64 -18.72 1.27
C TYR A 140 -20.07 -18.47 2.72
N LEU A 141 -20.36 -17.23 3.10
CA LEU A 141 -20.54 -16.83 4.50
C LEU A 141 -21.69 -17.59 5.17
N GLU A 142 -22.84 -17.70 4.52
CA GLU A 142 -24.00 -18.46 5.06
C GLU A 142 -23.64 -19.93 5.27
N GLU A 143 -22.94 -20.56 4.31
CA GLU A 143 -22.52 -21.95 4.38
C GLU A 143 -21.52 -22.17 5.53
N LEU A 144 -20.62 -21.21 5.76
CA LEU A 144 -19.66 -21.23 6.86
C LEU A 144 -20.35 -21.09 8.22
N GLU A 145 -21.27 -20.13 8.37
CA GLU A 145 -22.02 -19.90 9.61
C GLU A 145 -22.91 -21.08 9.99
N GLU A 146 -23.48 -21.79 9.03
CA GLU A 146 -24.30 -22.99 9.29
C GLU A 146 -23.48 -24.20 9.74
N ARG A 147 -22.22 -24.32 9.30
CA ARG A 147 -21.40 -25.52 9.46
C ARG A 147 -20.35 -25.42 10.55
N PHE A 148 -19.90 -24.20 10.86
CA PHE A 148 -18.76 -23.95 11.73
C PHE A 148 -19.07 -22.94 12.83
N GLU A 149 -18.27 -23.00 13.90
CA GLU A 149 -18.19 -21.90 14.86
C GLU A 149 -17.38 -20.78 14.20
N THR A 150 -18.09 -19.73 13.77
CA THR A 150 -17.52 -18.58 13.09
C THR A 150 -17.55 -17.34 13.97
N GLU A 151 -16.55 -16.49 13.83
CA GLU A 151 -16.48 -15.19 14.48
C GLU A 151 -16.03 -14.15 13.47
N MET A 152 -16.77 -13.05 13.34
CA MET A 152 -16.30 -11.91 12.55
C MET A 152 -15.40 -11.02 13.40
N ILE A 153 -14.13 -10.91 13.00
CA ILE A 153 -13.18 -9.98 13.58
C ILE A 153 -13.13 -8.74 12.69
N THR A 154 -13.25 -7.58 13.31
CA THR A 154 -13.03 -6.30 12.63
C THR A 154 -11.83 -5.62 13.26
N GLU A 155 -10.79 -5.42 12.47
CA GLU A 155 -9.60 -4.69 12.86
C GLU A 155 -9.68 -3.27 12.34
N TYR A 156 -9.47 -2.31 13.25
CA TYR A 156 -9.36 -0.89 12.90
C TYR A 156 -7.91 -0.46 13.11
N ASN A 157 -7.17 -0.41 12.01
CA ASN A 157 -5.78 0.01 12.01
C ASN A 157 -5.72 1.51 11.78
N MET A 158 -5.12 2.24 12.71
CA MET A 158 -4.93 3.68 12.60
C MET A 158 -3.44 3.99 12.64
N GLU A 159 -2.95 4.54 11.55
CA GLU A 159 -1.54 4.78 11.36
C GLU A 159 -1.27 6.22 10.95
N LYS A 160 -0.05 6.65 11.21
CA LYS A 160 0.40 7.98 10.86
C LYS A 160 1.37 7.89 9.69
N ARG A 161 0.96 8.42 8.54
CA ARG A 161 1.78 8.50 7.34
C ARG A 161 2.45 9.88 7.22
N TYR A 162 3.67 9.86 6.69
CA TYR A 162 4.53 11.03 6.61
C TYR A 162 4.84 11.33 5.14
N PHE A 163 4.67 12.58 4.75
CA PHE A 163 4.83 12.99 3.36
C PHE A 163 5.67 14.25 3.23
N VAL A 164 6.41 14.33 2.13
CA VAL A 164 7.01 15.57 1.64
C VAL A 164 6.37 15.90 0.29
N GLU A 165 5.63 16.99 0.23
CA GLU A 165 4.99 17.47 -0.99
C GLU A 165 5.90 18.46 -1.70
N VAL A 166 6.34 18.11 -2.92
CA VAL A 166 7.10 18.99 -3.81
C VAL A 166 6.13 19.82 -4.65
N ILE A 167 6.35 21.12 -4.63
CA ILE A 167 5.45 22.12 -5.24
C ILE A 167 5.89 22.45 -6.68
N GLU A 168 7.10 22.07 -7.07
CA GLU A 168 7.68 22.39 -8.37
C GLU A 168 6.89 21.84 -9.58
N VAL A 169 7.03 22.56 -10.69
CA VAL A 169 6.45 22.19 -12.00
C VAL A 169 7.49 22.13 -13.12
N GLU A 170 8.71 22.64 -12.90
CA GLU A 170 9.80 22.52 -13.86
C GLU A 170 10.35 21.10 -13.88
N GLY A 171 10.46 20.50 -15.08
CA GLY A 171 10.91 19.13 -15.25
C GLY A 171 12.28 18.86 -14.61
N GLU A 172 13.26 19.75 -14.79
CA GLU A 172 14.59 19.60 -14.21
C GLU A 172 14.60 19.65 -12.67
N LEU A 173 13.68 20.39 -12.06
CA LEU A 173 13.55 20.44 -10.59
C LEU A 173 12.83 19.20 -10.07
N ILE A 174 11.87 18.67 -10.83
CA ILE A 174 11.15 17.43 -10.53
C ILE A 174 12.09 16.23 -10.60
N GLU A 175 12.89 16.09 -11.67
CA GLU A 175 13.88 15.01 -11.80
C GLU A 175 14.87 15.03 -10.63
N ARG A 176 15.42 16.21 -10.31
CA ARG A 176 16.30 16.38 -9.15
C ARG A 176 15.60 16.05 -7.83
N ALA A 177 14.31 16.35 -7.70
CA ALA A 177 13.56 16.01 -6.50
C ALA A 177 13.38 14.50 -6.34
N LEU A 178 13.14 13.77 -7.43
CA LEU A 178 13.03 12.32 -7.44
C LEU A 178 14.37 11.65 -7.10
N ASP A 179 15.47 12.17 -7.64
CA ASP A 179 16.82 11.67 -7.33
C ASP A 179 17.13 11.76 -5.83
N VAL A 180 16.82 12.92 -5.20
CA VAL A 180 17.00 13.11 -3.75
C VAL A 180 16.04 12.23 -2.95
N ALA A 181 14.81 12.02 -3.44
CA ALA A 181 13.81 11.22 -2.76
C ALA A 181 14.14 9.72 -2.73
N GLY A 182 14.94 9.23 -3.67
CA GLY A 182 15.34 7.82 -3.80
C GLY A 182 15.86 7.18 -2.51
N ASP A 183 16.57 7.96 -1.69
CA ASP A 183 17.19 7.46 -0.45
C ASP A 183 16.22 7.45 0.76
N TYR A 184 15.00 7.96 0.60
CA TYR A 184 14.06 8.21 1.71
C TYR A 184 12.65 7.68 1.50
N ALA A 185 12.15 7.79 0.27
CA ALA A 185 10.76 7.52 -0.06
C ALA A 185 10.52 6.04 -0.38
N THR A 186 9.28 5.58 -0.21
CA THR A 186 8.89 4.22 -0.62
C THR A 186 8.95 4.10 -2.14
N GLU A 187 9.28 2.91 -2.64
CA GLU A 187 9.41 2.68 -4.09
C GLU A 187 8.10 2.98 -4.83
N GLU A 188 6.97 2.52 -4.28
CA GLU A 188 5.63 2.84 -4.80
C GLU A 188 5.41 4.35 -4.89
N SER A 189 5.74 5.10 -3.83
CA SER A 189 5.55 6.54 -3.82
C SER A 189 6.46 7.27 -4.80
N ILE A 190 7.70 6.80 -5.03
CA ILE A 190 8.60 7.37 -6.05
C ILE A 190 7.99 7.22 -7.44
N VAL A 191 7.44 6.05 -7.76
CA VAL A 191 6.83 5.78 -9.07
C VAL A 191 5.60 6.68 -9.28
N GLU A 192 4.72 6.76 -8.29
CA GLU A 192 3.56 7.67 -8.35
C GLU A 192 3.98 9.14 -8.51
N ALA A 193 4.95 9.57 -7.70
CA ALA A 193 5.51 10.92 -7.72
C ALA A 193 6.11 11.27 -9.08
N MET A 194 6.81 10.33 -9.72
CA MET A 194 7.38 10.51 -11.06
C MET A 194 6.29 10.84 -12.09
N PHE A 195 5.21 10.07 -12.12
CA PHE A 195 4.11 10.31 -13.07
C PHE A 195 3.36 11.61 -12.76
N GLU A 196 3.11 11.91 -11.47
CA GLU A 196 2.50 13.18 -11.05
C GLU A 196 3.38 14.37 -11.47
N GLY A 197 4.69 14.27 -11.28
CA GLY A 197 5.66 15.28 -11.68
C GLY A 197 5.64 15.54 -13.20
N ILE A 198 5.71 14.48 -14.01
CA ILE A 198 5.62 14.58 -15.48
C ILE A 198 4.32 15.26 -15.90
N ALA A 199 3.19 14.83 -15.33
CA ALA A 199 1.88 15.39 -15.65
C ALA A 199 1.81 16.90 -15.35
N ARG A 200 2.27 17.30 -14.16
CA ARG A 200 2.32 18.72 -13.75
C ARG A 200 3.23 19.55 -14.64
N SER A 201 4.39 19.01 -15.02
CA SER A 201 5.33 19.72 -15.89
C SER A 201 4.76 19.98 -17.27
N VAL A 202 4.16 18.96 -17.89
CA VAL A 202 3.54 19.04 -19.21
C VAL A 202 2.36 20.02 -19.21
N LEU A 203 1.55 19.99 -18.15
CA LEU A 203 0.44 20.91 -17.98
C LEU A 203 0.94 22.36 -17.83
N ALA A 204 1.95 22.58 -16.99
CA ALA A 204 2.56 23.91 -16.80
C ALA A 204 3.12 24.47 -18.11
N ASP A 205 3.93 23.70 -18.83
CA ASP A 205 4.49 24.08 -20.13
C ASP A 205 3.41 24.45 -21.15
N THR A 206 2.35 23.66 -21.20
CA THR A 206 1.23 23.89 -22.13
C THR A 206 0.49 25.17 -21.77
N ILE A 207 0.22 25.38 -20.48
CA ILE A 207 -0.43 26.60 -19.98
C ILE A 207 0.40 27.84 -20.31
N LEU A 208 1.70 27.82 -20.04
CA LEU A 208 2.58 28.98 -20.26
C LEU A 208 2.65 29.33 -21.74
N LYS A 209 2.80 28.33 -22.63
CA LYS A 209 2.75 28.52 -24.08
C LYS A 209 1.41 29.12 -24.55
N LEU A 210 0.30 28.61 -24.06
CA LEU A 210 -1.02 29.12 -24.44
C LEU A 210 -1.30 30.52 -23.86
N ALA A 211 -0.79 30.83 -22.67
CA ALA A 211 -0.95 32.12 -22.02
C ALA A 211 -0.24 33.27 -22.75
N GLU A 212 0.73 32.98 -23.63
CA GLU A 212 1.30 33.98 -24.55
C GLU A 212 0.25 34.49 -25.55
N LYS A 213 -0.65 33.61 -26.00
CA LYS A 213 -1.70 33.85 -27.00
C LYS A 213 -3.04 34.25 -26.37
N TYR A 214 -3.47 33.54 -25.33
CA TYR A 214 -4.74 33.74 -24.63
C TYR A 214 -4.53 34.53 -23.34
N ARG A 215 -4.67 35.87 -23.42
CA ARG A 215 -4.47 36.77 -22.27
C ARG A 215 -5.67 36.86 -21.32
N ARG A 216 -6.73 36.10 -21.57
CA ARG A 216 -7.91 36.02 -20.70
C ARG A 216 -8.07 34.63 -20.12
N LYS A 217 -8.35 34.57 -18.81
CA LYS A 217 -8.44 33.31 -18.06
C LYS A 217 -9.44 32.34 -18.67
N ASN A 218 -10.67 32.80 -18.92
CA ASN A 218 -11.72 31.92 -19.46
C ASN A 218 -11.41 31.43 -20.90
N GLU A 219 -10.70 32.23 -21.69
CA GLU A 219 -10.31 31.84 -23.05
C GLU A 219 -9.18 30.79 -23.03
N LEU A 220 -8.22 30.95 -22.11
CA LEU A 220 -7.15 29.98 -21.88
C LEU A 220 -7.69 28.63 -21.39
N ILE A 221 -8.58 28.65 -20.38
CA ILE A 221 -9.22 27.44 -19.85
C ILE A 221 -9.98 26.71 -20.95
N LYS A 222 -10.80 27.43 -21.73
CA LYS A 222 -11.54 26.81 -22.83
C LYS A 222 -10.61 26.15 -23.84
N ALA A 223 -9.51 26.82 -24.20
CA ALA A 223 -8.52 26.25 -25.12
C ALA A 223 -7.83 25.00 -24.56
N LEU A 224 -7.54 24.95 -23.25
CA LEU A 224 -6.98 23.78 -22.58
C LEU A 224 -7.96 22.60 -22.58
N MET A 225 -9.24 22.84 -22.26
CA MET A 225 -10.28 21.81 -22.28
C MET A 225 -10.47 21.21 -23.67
N GLU A 226 -10.34 22.02 -24.74
CA GLU A 226 -10.40 21.54 -26.13
C GLU A 226 -9.19 20.66 -26.52
N MET A 227 -8.12 20.68 -25.74
CA MET A 227 -6.89 19.91 -25.96
C MET A 227 -6.77 18.67 -25.06
N GLU A 228 -7.77 18.39 -24.22
CA GLU A 228 -7.76 17.23 -23.33
C GLU A 228 -7.89 15.90 -24.12
N PRO A 229 -7.13 14.84 -23.76
CA PRO A 229 -6.06 14.82 -22.77
C PRO A 229 -4.76 15.43 -23.31
N LEU A 230 -3.98 16.06 -22.43
CA LEU A 230 -2.59 16.37 -22.76
C LEU A 230 -1.77 15.08 -22.73
N VAL A 231 -0.98 14.87 -23.77
CA VAL A 231 -0.20 13.65 -23.94
C VAL A 231 1.29 13.96 -23.78
N ALA A 232 1.94 13.26 -22.85
CA ALA A 232 3.38 13.25 -22.70
C ALA A 232 3.93 11.88 -23.10
N GLU A 233 4.71 11.84 -24.18
CA GLU A 233 5.35 10.61 -24.67
C GLU A 233 6.78 10.53 -24.16
N GLY A 234 7.10 9.46 -23.44
CA GLY A 234 8.45 9.11 -23.01
C GLY A 234 9.00 7.93 -23.81
N LYS A 235 10.27 7.59 -23.59
CA LYS A 235 10.93 6.44 -24.26
C LYS A 235 10.27 5.09 -23.93
N SER A 236 9.66 4.99 -22.74
CA SER A 236 9.19 3.72 -22.16
C SER A 236 7.67 3.68 -21.94
N GLY A 237 6.95 4.76 -22.27
CA GLY A 237 5.53 4.86 -21.93
C GLY A 237 4.92 6.21 -22.32
N ARG A 238 3.61 6.32 -22.10
CA ARG A 238 2.81 7.49 -22.41
C ARG A 238 1.98 7.88 -21.19
N VAL A 239 2.01 9.16 -20.83
CA VAL A 239 1.17 9.74 -19.78
C VAL A 239 0.06 10.55 -20.44
N ASN A 240 -1.19 10.24 -20.11
CA ASN A 240 -2.35 11.03 -20.52
C ASN A 240 -2.82 11.82 -19.31
N VAL A 241 -2.85 13.15 -19.43
CA VAL A 241 -3.23 14.06 -18.36
C VAL A 241 -4.65 14.55 -18.66
N TYR A 242 -5.57 14.17 -17.79
CA TYR A 242 -6.97 14.59 -17.78
C TYR A 242 -7.18 15.62 -16.67
N PHE A 243 -8.05 16.59 -16.89
CA PHE A 243 -8.32 17.67 -15.95
C PHE A 243 -9.69 18.27 -16.21
N ASP A 244 -10.35 18.69 -15.13
CA ASP A 244 -11.55 19.52 -15.20
C ASP A 244 -11.22 21.01 -15.07
N GLU A 245 -12.23 21.86 -15.28
CA GLU A 245 -12.10 23.31 -15.23
C GLU A 245 -11.67 23.83 -13.85
N ASP A 246 -12.16 23.21 -12.77
CA ASP A 246 -11.84 23.64 -11.39
C ASP A 246 -10.38 23.30 -11.04
N ALA A 247 -9.93 22.11 -11.42
CA ALA A 247 -8.53 21.69 -11.29
C ALA A 247 -7.59 22.63 -12.05
N LEU A 248 -7.96 23.07 -13.26
CA LEU A 248 -7.18 24.06 -14.00
C LEU A 248 -7.13 25.43 -13.30
N PHE A 249 -8.22 25.86 -12.67
CA PHE A 249 -8.21 27.12 -11.90
C PHE A 249 -7.27 27.05 -10.71
N ASP A 250 -7.27 25.95 -9.97
CA ASP A 250 -6.35 25.76 -8.84
C ASP A 250 -4.91 25.64 -9.33
N PHE A 251 -4.66 24.92 -10.42
CA PHE A 251 -3.32 24.84 -10.99
C PHE A 251 -2.78 26.19 -11.48
N LEU A 252 -3.63 27.06 -12.05
CA LEU A 252 -3.25 28.45 -12.37
C LEU A 252 -2.87 29.25 -11.11
N ARG A 253 -3.51 28.99 -9.96
CA ARG A 253 -3.13 29.62 -8.68
C ARG A 253 -1.80 29.11 -8.18
N ASP A 254 -1.49 27.83 -8.40
CA ASP A 254 -0.19 27.25 -8.08
C ASP A 254 0.91 27.89 -8.94
N LEU A 255 0.71 27.99 -10.26
CA LEU A 255 1.65 28.68 -11.16
C LEU A 255 1.84 30.15 -10.79
N GLN A 256 0.78 30.84 -10.33
CA GLN A 256 0.90 32.20 -9.82
C GLN A 256 1.70 32.27 -8.52
N THR A 257 1.51 31.30 -7.61
CA THR A 257 2.23 31.24 -6.33
C THR A 257 3.71 30.97 -6.55
N LEU A 258 4.04 30.15 -7.54
CA LEU A 258 5.41 29.87 -7.96
C LEU A 258 6.02 31.00 -8.82
N GLY A 259 5.22 31.98 -9.26
CA GLY A 259 5.69 33.16 -9.98
C GLY A 259 5.83 33.00 -11.49
N TYR A 260 5.37 31.89 -12.08
CA TYR A 260 5.41 31.67 -13.53
C TYR A 260 4.43 32.53 -14.31
N LEU A 261 3.36 33.00 -13.65
CA LEU A 261 2.36 33.87 -14.27
C LEU A 261 1.71 34.77 -13.22
N LYS A 262 0.99 35.78 -13.70
CA LYS A 262 0.17 36.67 -12.87
C LYS A 262 -1.26 36.64 -13.37
N VAL A 263 -2.21 36.39 -12.46
CA VAL A 263 -3.65 36.50 -12.75
C VAL A 263 -4.26 37.63 -11.93
N LYS A 264 -5.04 38.51 -12.57
CA LYS A 264 -5.83 39.55 -11.91
C LYS A 264 -7.20 39.64 -12.55
N GLY A 265 -8.22 39.17 -11.83
CA GLY A 265 -9.56 39.00 -12.38
C GLY A 265 -9.52 38.00 -13.56
N ASN A 266 -9.96 38.43 -14.73
CA ASN A 266 -9.96 37.61 -15.94
C ASN A 266 -8.74 37.86 -16.87
N ARG A 267 -7.68 38.54 -16.40
CA ARG A 267 -6.49 38.84 -17.22
C ARG A 267 -5.27 38.05 -16.74
N ILE A 268 -4.46 37.56 -17.69
CA ILE A 268 -3.24 36.77 -17.46
C ILE A 268 -2.04 37.51 -18.06
N TRP A 269 -0.94 37.53 -17.30
CA TRP A 269 0.39 37.95 -17.76
C TRP A 269 1.39 36.84 -17.48
N VAL A 270 2.27 36.58 -18.45
CA VAL A 270 3.43 35.69 -18.35
C VAL A 270 4.65 36.59 -18.32
#